data_AF-A0A3S1INT1-F1
#
_entry.id   AF-A0A3S1INT1-F1
#
_cell.length_a   1.000
_cell.length_b   1.000
_cell.length_c   1.000
_cell.angle_alpha   90.00
_cell.angle_beta   90.00
_cell.angle_gamma   90.00
#
_symmetry.space_group_name_H-M   'P 1'
#
loop_
_entity.id
_entity.type
_entity.pdbx_description
1 polymer ?
#
loop_
_entity_poly.entity_id
_entity_poly.type
_entity_poly.pdbx_seq_one_letter_code
_entity_poly.pdbx_strand_id
1 'polypeptide(L)'
;MNPWMFSPDMEDVTTQPTKADPDYQTRFTQRCILTYSDNTITSIFEGTGIPPAQHPLERQFIMLRVPMTECGQCQSPQVSVIYARFDTPLEDPRPGEVVCAYEVFCHNCNFFTYRQYTP
;
A
#
# COMPACT_ATOMS: atom_id res chain seq x y z
N MET A 1 -16.04 15.54 11.46
CA MET A 1 -15.98 14.26 10.73
C MET A 1 -14.86 14.40 9.71
N ASN A 2 -13.93 13.44 9.66
CA ASN A 2 -12.78 13.52 8.76
C ASN A 2 -13.22 12.97 7.39
N PRO A 3 -13.18 13.76 6.30
CA PRO A 3 -13.72 13.36 4.98
C PRO A 3 -12.92 12.24 4.29
N TRP A 4 -11.83 11.79 4.90
CA TRP A 4 -10.86 10.83 4.35
C TRP A 4 -11.06 9.39 4.87
N MET A 5 -12.14 9.12 5.60
CA MET A 5 -12.49 7.74 5.95
C MET A 5 -12.78 6.94 4.68
N PHE A 6 -12.17 5.76 4.54
CA PHE A 6 -12.57 4.74 3.56
C PHE A 6 -14.10 4.69 3.47
N SER A 7 -14.65 4.99 2.29
CA SER A 7 -16.06 4.72 2.03
C SER A 7 -16.27 3.21 1.98
N PRO A 8 -17.40 2.71 2.48
CA PRO A 8 -17.75 1.29 2.44
C PRO A 8 -17.90 0.73 1.01
N ASP A 9 -17.79 1.57 -0.02
CA ASP A 9 -17.98 1.22 -1.42
C ASP A 9 -16.68 0.79 -2.15
N MET A 10 -15.51 0.85 -1.52
CA MET A 10 -14.26 0.40 -2.17
C MET A 10 -14.15 -1.13 -2.17
N GLU A 11 -13.93 -1.73 -3.34
CA GLU A 11 -13.70 -3.17 -3.47
C GLU A 11 -12.29 -3.54 -2.98
N ASP A 12 -12.18 -4.51 -2.05
CA ASP A 12 -10.90 -5.10 -1.65
C ASP A 12 -10.56 -6.27 -2.56
N VAL A 13 -9.69 -6.02 -3.53
CA VAL A 13 -9.11 -7.06 -4.39
C VAL A 13 -7.85 -7.60 -3.72
N THR A 14 -8.04 -8.34 -2.63
CA THR A 14 -6.96 -9.07 -1.96
C THR A 14 -6.61 -10.31 -2.77
N THR A 15 -5.36 -10.44 -3.19
CA THR A 15 -4.86 -11.71 -3.74
C THR A 15 -4.48 -12.66 -2.61
N GLN A 16 -4.56 -13.96 -2.84
CA GLN A 16 -4.10 -14.94 -1.85
C GLN A 16 -2.63 -14.68 -1.46
N PRO A 17 -2.28 -14.75 -0.17
CA PRO A 17 -0.90 -14.59 0.26
C PRO A 17 0.01 -15.57 -0.46
N THR A 18 1.13 -15.09 -0.98
CA THR A 18 2.07 -15.89 -1.77
C THR A 18 3.39 -16.03 -1.03
N LYS A 19 3.98 -17.22 -1.00
CA LYS A 19 5.27 -17.44 -0.34
C LYS A 19 6.36 -16.66 -1.07
N ALA A 20 7.22 -15.99 -0.30
CA ALA A 20 8.31 -15.22 -0.88
C ALA A 20 9.38 -16.11 -1.52
N ASP A 21 9.87 -15.67 -2.68
CA ASP A 21 11.07 -16.22 -3.30
C ASP A 21 12.31 -15.82 -2.46
N PRO A 22 13.28 -16.72 -2.24
CA PRO A 22 14.54 -16.41 -1.55
C PRO A 22 15.22 -15.11 -2.02
N ASP A 23 15.14 -14.76 -3.31
CA ASP A 23 15.85 -13.62 -3.89
C ASP A 23 15.02 -12.34 -3.95
N TYR A 24 13.91 -12.26 -3.21
CA TYR A 24 13.00 -11.10 -3.30
C TYR A 24 13.67 -9.76 -2.96
N GLN A 25 14.68 -9.75 -2.10
CA GLN A 25 15.38 -8.53 -1.69
C GLN A 25 16.13 -7.87 -2.84
N THR A 26 16.50 -8.62 -3.89
CA THR A 26 17.16 -8.06 -5.08
C THR A 26 16.18 -7.59 -6.15
N ARG A 27 14.88 -7.92 -6.02
CA ARG A 27 13.85 -7.54 -7.00
C ARG A 27 13.47 -6.07 -6.94
N PHE A 28 13.72 -5.39 -5.81
CA PHE A 28 13.24 -4.04 -5.57
C PHE A 28 14.40 -3.06 -5.39
N THR A 29 14.67 -2.26 -6.41
CA THR A 29 15.64 -1.16 -6.32
C THR A 29 14.92 0.12 -5.89
N GLN A 30 15.35 0.70 -4.77
CA GLN A 30 14.73 1.85 -4.11
C GLN A 30 14.30 2.97 -5.08
N ARG A 31 13.00 3.13 -5.29
CA ARG A 31 12.43 4.35 -5.88
C ARG A 31 11.07 4.65 -5.23
N CYS A 32 10.98 5.81 -4.58
CA CYS A 32 9.71 6.49 -4.41
C CYS A 32 9.57 7.43 -5.60
N ILE A 33 8.56 7.22 -6.44
CA ILE A 33 8.29 7.99 -7.65
C ILE A 33 6.99 8.74 -7.44
N LEU A 34 7.04 10.07 -7.61
CA LEU A 34 5.87 10.91 -7.69
C LEU A 34 5.66 11.28 -9.15
N THR A 35 4.48 10.98 -9.67
CA THR A 35 4.07 11.37 -11.02
C THR A 35 2.80 12.20 -10.96
N TYR A 36 2.71 13.17 -11.86
CA TYR A 36 1.58 14.07 -11.99
C TYR A 36 0.97 13.83 -13.37
N SER A 37 -0.33 13.61 -13.41
CA SER A 37 -1.16 13.65 -14.60
C SER A 37 -2.25 14.70 -14.40
N ASP A 38 -2.88 15.16 -15.49
CA ASP A 38 -3.69 16.38 -15.54
C ASP A 38 -4.66 16.57 -14.35
N ASN A 39 -5.21 15.50 -13.78
CA ASN A 39 -6.10 15.55 -12.60
C ASN A 39 -5.74 14.58 -11.46
N THR A 40 -4.55 13.95 -11.47
CA THR A 40 -4.20 12.91 -10.48
C THR A 40 -2.73 12.93 -10.12
N ILE A 41 -2.46 12.89 -8.82
CA ILE A 41 -1.13 12.62 -8.26
C ILE A 41 -1.01 11.12 -8.01
N THR A 42 -0.06 10.49 -8.68
CA THR A 42 0.29 9.09 -8.44
C THR A 42 1.58 9.03 -7.65
N SER A 43 1.50 8.48 -6.44
CA SER A 43 2.63 8.21 -5.55
C SER A 43 2.91 6.72 -5.54
N ILE A 44 4.08 6.30 -6.02
CA ILE A 44 4.49 4.90 -6.06
C ILE A 44 5.75 4.73 -5.22
N PHE A 45 5.76 3.71 -4.38
CA PHE A 45 6.95 3.22 -3.69
C PHE A 45 7.21 1.78 -4.14
N GLU A 46 8.45 1.53 -4.54
CA GLU A 46 9.01 0.20 -4.81
C GLU A 46 10.37 0.09 -4.11
N GLY A 47 10.54 -0.87 -3.21
CA GLY A 47 11.77 -0.97 -2.42
C GLY A 47 11.94 -2.29 -1.67
N THR A 48 13.11 -2.45 -1.04
CA THR A 48 13.55 -3.68 -0.36
C THR A 48 12.80 -4.02 0.93
N GLY A 49 11.70 -3.32 1.22
CA GLY A 49 10.97 -3.43 2.48
C GLY A 49 11.33 -2.33 3.46
N ILE A 50 10.40 -1.43 3.73
CA ILE A 50 10.51 -0.43 4.81
C ILE A 50 9.39 -0.70 5.83
N PRO A 51 9.68 -0.64 7.15
CA PRO A 51 8.62 -0.72 8.15
C PRO A 51 7.53 0.35 7.91
N PRO A 52 6.24 0.06 8.14
CA PRO A 52 5.16 1.03 7.88
C PRO A 52 5.40 2.42 8.51
N ALA A 53 5.94 2.47 9.73
CA ALA A 53 6.25 3.70 10.47
C ALA A 53 7.45 4.51 9.93
N GLN A 54 8.18 3.98 8.95
CA GLN A 54 9.32 4.67 8.31
C GLN A 54 9.05 4.90 6.82
N HIS A 55 7.86 4.54 6.34
CA HIS A 55 7.54 4.57 4.92
C HIS A 55 7.37 6.02 4.43
N PRO A 56 7.93 6.41 3.27
CA PRO A 56 7.80 7.78 2.75
C PRO A 56 6.35 8.21 2.49
N LEU A 57 5.43 7.26 2.38
CA LEU A 57 3.98 7.46 2.23
C LEU A 57 3.18 7.15 3.51
N GLU A 58 3.81 7.11 4.68
CA GLU A 58 3.17 6.81 5.98
C GLU A 58 1.94 7.69 6.21
N ARG A 59 2.03 8.99 5.89
CA ARG A 59 0.93 9.93 6.09
C ARG A 59 -0.31 9.53 5.29
N GLN A 60 -0.13 9.05 4.06
CA GLN A 60 -1.21 8.56 3.20
C GLN A 60 -1.85 7.32 3.81
N PHE A 61 -1.06 6.39 4.37
CA PHE A 61 -1.57 5.21 5.07
C PHE A 61 -2.48 5.58 6.24
N ILE A 62 -2.04 6.54 7.06
CA ILE A 62 -2.79 6.99 8.25
C ILE A 62 -4.06 7.74 7.83
N MET A 63 -3.93 8.66 6.87
CA MET A 63 -5.06 9.46 6.41
C MET A 63 -6.16 8.60 5.80
N LEU A 64 -5.78 7.62 4.99
CA LEU A 64 -6.72 6.74 4.32
C LEU A 64 -7.17 5.62 5.25
N ARG A 65 -6.39 5.21 6.27
CA ARG A 65 -6.59 4.05 7.16
C ARG A 65 -6.32 2.69 6.48
N VAL A 66 -5.28 2.64 5.64
CA VAL A 66 -4.96 1.44 4.87
C VAL A 66 -4.34 0.39 5.82
N PRO A 67 -4.82 -0.85 5.87
CA PRO A 67 -4.34 -1.86 6.83
C PRO A 67 -3.00 -2.48 6.39
N MET A 68 -1.94 -1.68 6.29
CA MET A 68 -0.59 -2.12 5.88
C MET A 68 0.29 -2.56 7.05
N THR A 69 -0.29 -2.69 8.25
CA THR A 69 0.44 -2.90 9.50
C THR A 69 0.57 -4.36 9.89
N GLU A 70 -0.10 -5.28 9.17
CA GLU A 70 -0.14 -6.70 9.51
C GLU A 70 -0.10 -7.60 8.27
N CYS A 71 0.32 -8.85 8.48
CA CYS A 71 0.34 -9.86 7.43
C CYS A 71 -1.07 -10.45 7.20
N GLY A 72 -1.52 -10.52 5.94
CA GLY A 72 -2.81 -11.13 5.61
C GLY A 72 -2.90 -12.64 5.88
N GLN A 73 -1.76 -13.33 6.03
CA GLN A 73 -1.71 -14.76 6.30
C GLN A 73 -1.72 -15.11 7.79
N CYS A 74 -0.80 -14.54 8.57
CA CYS A 74 -0.62 -14.90 9.99
C CYS A 74 -0.93 -13.77 10.97
N GLN A 75 -1.42 -12.62 10.48
CA GLN A 75 -1.76 -11.44 11.30
C GLN A 75 -0.58 -10.88 12.11
N SER A 76 0.65 -11.27 11.78
CA SER A 76 1.84 -10.75 12.45
C SER A 76 2.06 -9.28 12.07
N PRO A 77 2.39 -8.40 13.04
CA PRO A 77 2.73 -7.01 12.77
C PRO A 77 4.17 -6.84 12.24
N GLN A 78 4.96 -7.93 12.20
CA GLN A 78 6.32 -7.91 11.70
C GLN A 78 6.31 -7.94 10.17
N VAL A 79 5.95 -6.80 9.58
CA VAL A 79 5.86 -6.62 8.13
C VAL A 79 6.74 -5.48 7.64
N SER A 80 7.13 -5.58 6.38
CA SER A 80 7.75 -4.48 5.63
C SER A 80 6.99 -4.24 4.35
N VAL A 81 6.74 -2.97 4.04
CA VAL A 81 6.11 -2.54 2.79
C VAL A 81 7.15 -2.59 1.69
N ILE A 82 6.89 -3.37 0.64
CA ILE A 82 7.79 -3.51 -0.53
C ILE A 82 7.24 -2.80 -1.75
N TYR A 83 5.91 -2.64 -1.82
CA TYR A 83 5.21 -1.86 -2.83
C TYR A 83 4.07 -1.07 -2.18
N ALA A 84 3.88 0.17 -2.61
CA ALA A 84 2.69 0.96 -2.31
C ALA A 84 2.39 1.93 -3.45
N ARG A 85 1.14 2.08 -3.84
CA ARG A 85 0.65 3.03 -4.82
C ARG A 85 -0.57 3.74 -4.30
N PHE A 86 -0.60 5.06 -4.51
CA PHE A 86 -1.76 5.91 -4.26
C PHE A 86 -1.98 6.78 -5.49
N ASP A 87 -3.17 6.69 -6.07
CA ASP A 87 -3.65 7.63 -7.06
C ASP A 87 -4.68 8.54 -6.39
N THR A 88 -4.31 9.81 -6.20
CA THR A 88 -5.15 10.80 -5.52
C THR A 88 -5.56 11.89 -6.51
N PRO A 89 -6.86 12.14 -6.70
CA PRO A 89 -7.35 13.28 -7.48
C PRO A 89 -6.76 14.62 -7.00
N LEU A 90 -6.46 15.54 -7.92
CA LEU A 90 -5.96 16.87 -7.60
C LEU A 90 -7.06 17.81 -7.08
N GLU A 91 -8.29 17.64 -7.57
CA GLU A 91 -9.47 18.39 -7.12
C GLU A 91 -10.25 17.58 -6.10
N ASP A 92 -10.80 18.28 -5.10
CA ASP A 92 -11.53 17.80 -3.90
C ASP A 92 -11.88 16.29 -3.94
N PRO A 93 -10.96 15.42 -3.48
CA PRO A 93 -11.07 13.99 -3.71
C PRO A 93 -12.34 13.48 -3.04
N ARG A 94 -13.29 12.97 -3.83
CA ARG A 94 -14.48 12.39 -3.23
C ARG A 94 -14.12 11.06 -2.58
N PRO A 95 -14.72 10.72 -1.43
CA PRO A 95 -14.62 9.39 -0.86
C PRO A 95 -14.97 8.35 -1.93
N GLY A 96 -14.08 7.40 -2.18
CA GLY A 96 -14.21 6.41 -3.25
C GLY A 96 -13.27 6.65 -4.44
N GLU A 97 -12.79 7.86 -4.72
CA GLU A 97 -11.98 8.13 -5.94
C GLU A 97 -10.48 7.82 -5.81
N VAL A 98 -10.04 7.31 -4.66
CA VAL A 98 -8.63 7.00 -4.40
C VAL A 98 -8.35 5.54 -4.72
N VAL A 99 -7.46 5.28 -5.66
CA VAL A 99 -6.91 3.93 -5.87
C VAL A 99 -5.72 3.75 -4.94
N CYS A 100 -5.76 2.72 -4.11
CA CYS A 100 -4.64 2.33 -3.26
C CYS A 100 -4.28 0.88 -3.53
N ALA A 101 -3.02 0.59 -3.82
CA ALA A 101 -2.52 -0.77 -3.88
C ALA A 101 -1.26 -0.89 -3.04
N TYR A 102 -1.06 -2.02 -2.38
CA TYR A 102 0.17 -2.26 -1.65
C TYR A 102 0.51 -3.74 -1.56
N GLU A 103 1.80 -3.99 -1.32
CA GLU A 103 2.33 -5.29 -1.00
C GLU A 103 3.20 -5.21 0.25
N VAL A 104 2.98 -6.13 1.18
CA VAL A 104 3.78 -6.29 2.39
C VAL A 104 4.43 -7.66 2.44
N PHE A 105 5.69 -7.71 2.86
CA PHE A 105 6.40 -8.93 3.23
C PHE A 105 6.26 -9.18 4.73
N CYS A 106 5.94 -10.41 5.13
CA CYS A 106 5.91 -10.82 6.53
C CYS A 106 7.19 -11.55 6.94
N HIS A 107 7.91 -11.00 7.93
CA HIS A 107 9.12 -11.60 8.48
C HIS A 107 8.87 -12.85 9.33
N ASN A 108 7.63 -13.08 9.76
CA ASN A 108 7.29 -14.26 10.58
C ASN A 108 6.98 -15.50 9.72
N CYS A 109 6.19 -15.35 8.66
CA CYS A 109 5.79 -16.48 7.82
C CYS A 109 6.44 -16.51 6.43
N ASN A 110 7.18 -15.46 6.04
CA ASN A 110 7.80 -15.30 4.73
C ASN A 110 6.79 -15.31 3.57
N PHE A 111 5.63 -14.69 3.76
CA PHE A 111 4.62 -14.49 2.72
C PHE A 111 4.50 -13.02 2.35
N PHE A 112 4.20 -12.78 1.08
CA PHE A 112 3.67 -11.52 0.59
C PHE A 112 2.16 -11.48 0.74
N THR A 113 1.64 -10.31 1.08
CA THR A 113 0.20 -10.00 0.99
C THR A 113 0.07 -8.77 0.12
N TYR A 114 -0.67 -8.90 -0.98
CA TYR A 114 -1.05 -7.79 -1.83
C TYR A 114 -2.54 -7.49 -1.63
N ARG A 115 -2.85 -6.20 -1.47
CA ARG A 115 -4.23 -5.70 -1.48
C ARG A 115 -4.32 -4.50 -2.40
N GLN A 116 -5.48 -4.39 -3.06
CA GLN A 116 -5.82 -3.25 -3.88
C GLN A 116 -7.24 -2.82 -3.54
N TYR A 117 -7.39 -1.53 -3.32
CA TYR A 117 -8.64 -0.81 -3.12
C TYR A 117 -8.89 0.04 -4.36
N THR A 118 -10.01 -0.19 -5.02
CA THR A 118 -10.49 0.62 -6.14
C THR A 118 -11.85 1.26 -5.79
N PRO A 119 -12.18 2.39 -6.43
CA PRO A 119 -13.52 2.96 -6.45
C PRO A 119 -14.60 1.95 -6.83
#